data_AF-A0A9P3FXY9-F1
#
_entry.id   AF-A0A9P3FXY9-F1
#
_cell.length_a   1.000
_cell.length_b   1.000
_cell.length_c   1.000
_cell.angle_alpha   90.00
_cell.angle_beta   90.00
_cell.angle_gamma   90.00
#
_symmetry.space_group_name_H-M   'P 1'
#
loop_
_entity.id
_entity.type
_entity.pdbx_description
1 polymer ?
#
loop_
_entity_poly.entity_id
_entity_poly.type
_entity_poly.pdbx_seq_one_letter_code
_entity_poly.pdbx_strand_id
1 'polypeptide(L)'
;MSSGQDCVECRQDDVDASQQPPEEAQAEQAPQEAANAALEDPLSPATFVPPAPLPTPNIVIEFCDRCRWQHRATWVSTELMLTFPTPSIRCITLLPQNSEATGGRFRVWLTLAEEAPTLIWDRKVEGGFPELKVLKQRIRDRVQPGKSLGHSDKKHETQA
;
A
#
# COMPACT_ATOMS: atom_id res chain seq x y z
N MET A 1 -26.05 14.39 -38.01
CA MET A 1 -25.99 15.30 -36.85
C MET A 1 -25.73 14.46 -35.61
N SER A 2 -24.90 14.92 -34.69
CA SER A 2 -24.28 14.14 -33.58
C SER A 2 -23.38 13.01 -34.12
N SER A 3 -22.05 13.13 -34.20
CA SER A 3 -21.07 13.74 -33.28
C SER A 3 -21.00 13.00 -31.95
N GLY A 4 -20.22 11.92 -31.93
CA GLY A 4 -19.63 11.40 -30.69
C GLY A 4 -18.38 12.23 -30.35
N GLN A 5 -18.24 12.60 -29.08
CA GLN A 5 -17.07 13.32 -28.58
C GLN A 5 -16.07 12.31 -28.03
N ASP A 6 -14.95 12.16 -28.72
CA ASP A 6 -13.77 11.46 -28.20
C ASP A 6 -13.17 12.24 -27.01
N CYS A 7 -12.64 11.50 -26.04
CA CYS A 7 -12.11 12.08 -24.81
C CYS A 7 -10.69 12.62 -25.01
N VAL A 8 -10.55 13.96 -25.02
CA VAL A 8 -9.28 14.66 -25.28
C VAL A 8 -8.45 14.78 -23.99
N GLU A 9 -7.90 13.66 -23.49
CA GLU A 9 -6.95 13.69 -22.35
C GLU A 9 -5.94 12.52 -22.34
N CYS A 10 -5.61 11.93 -23.51
CA CYS A 10 -4.67 10.79 -23.62
C CYS A 10 -3.67 10.88 -24.80
N ARG A 11 -3.43 12.06 -25.39
CA ARG A 11 -2.35 12.22 -26.39
C ARG A 11 -1.07 12.65 -25.69
N GLN A 12 -0.13 11.71 -25.59
CA GLN A 12 1.25 11.97 -25.17
C GLN A 12 2.00 12.53 -26.38
N ASP A 13 2.67 13.68 -26.21
CA ASP A 13 3.56 14.25 -27.22
C ASP A 13 4.89 13.49 -27.29
N ASP A 14 5.50 13.53 -28.49
CA ASP A 14 6.68 12.76 -28.87
C ASP A 14 7.93 13.06 -28.01
N VAL A 15 8.72 12.01 -27.72
CA VAL A 15 10.11 12.16 -27.28
C VAL A 15 11.01 11.27 -28.16
N ASP A 16 11.97 11.93 -28.81
CA ASP A 16 12.80 11.40 -29.89
C ASP A 16 13.76 10.28 -29.46
N ALA A 17 14.07 9.38 -30.39
CA ALA A 17 14.88 8.20 -30.16
C ALA A 17 16.30 8.37 -30.72
N SER A 18 17.29 8.64 -29.86
CA SER A 18 18.68 8.19 -30.13
C SER A 18 19.61 8.23 -28.90
N GLN A 19 20.38 7.14 -28.75
CA GLN A 19 21.68 6.95 -28.05
C GLN A 19 21.71 5.98 -26.84
N GLN A 20 22.54 4.94 -26.99
CA GLN A 20 22.95 3.86 -26.07
C GLN A 20 24.26 3.24 -26.63
N PRO A 21 25.01 2.37 -25.90
CA PRO A 21 25.16 2.18 -24.45
C PRO A 21 26.59 2.70 -24.06
N PRO A 22 27.58 2.01 -23.41
CA PRO A 22 27.63 0.74 -22.62
C PRO A 22 26.91 0.89 -21.26
N GLU A 23 26.73 -0.07 -20.34
CA GLU A 23 27.23 -1.44 -20.02
C GLU A 23 28.22 -1.50 -18.83
N GLU A 24 27.74 -1.96 -17.65
CA GLU A 24 28.23 -3.16 -16.93
C GLU A 24 27.46 -3.42 -15.60
N ALA A 25 27.45 -4.68 -15.15
CA ALA A 25 27.05 -5.18 -13.83
C ALA A 25 25.57 -5.10 -13.38
N GLN A 26 24.71 -5.91 -14.01
CA GLN A 26 23.54 -6.53 -13.35
C GLN A 26 23.61 -8.05 -13.51
N ALA A 27 23.73 -8.78 -12.40
CA ALA A 27 23.78 -10.25 -12.39
C ALA A 27 22.59 -10.83 -11.61
N GLU A 28 22.05 -11.93 -12.17
CA GLU A 28 21.11 -12.88 -11.52
C GLU A 28 19.73 -12.40 -11.07
N GLN A 29 18.86 -12.11 -12.05
CA GLN A 29 17.41 -12.35 -11.95
C GLN A 29 16.71 -12.53 -13.31
N ALA A 30 17.33 -13.28 -14.24
CA ALA A 30 16.95 -13.33 -15.66
C ALA A 30 16.06 -14.49 -16.19
N PRO A 31 15.71 -15.60 -15.48
CA PRO A 31 14.89 -16.66 -16.09
C PRO A 31 13.37 -16.41 -16.16
N GLN A 32 12.80 -15.63 -15.25
CA GLN A 32 11.36 -15.74 -14.93
C GLN A 32 10.46 -14.69 -15.61
N GLU A 33 10.92 -13.47 -15.82
CA GLU A 33 10.06 -12.36 -16.30
C GLU A 33 9.76 -12.44 -17.80
N ALA A 34 10.74 -12.85 -18.61
CA ALA A 34 10.58 -12.98 -20.07
C ALA A 34 9.60 -14.09 -20.49
N ALA A 35 9.40 -15.11 -19.65
CA ALA A 35 8.51 -16.23 -19.95
C ALA A 35 7.02 -15.89 -19.77
N ASN A 36 6.69 -14.95 -18.87
CA ASN A 36 5.30 -14.65 -18.49
C ASN A 36 4.64 -13.62 -19.41
N ALA A 37 5.41 -12.70 -20.00
CA ALA A 37 4.89 -11.61 -20.83
C ALA A 37 4.22 -12.06 -22.15
N ALA A 38 4.36 -13.33 -22.54
CA ALA A 38 3.92 -13.83 -23.85
C ALA A 38 2.49 -14.40 -23.87
N LEU A 39 1.79 -14.53 -22.73
CA LEU A 39 0.51 -15.28 -22.64
C LEU A 39 -0.55 -14.67 -21.69
N GLU A 40 -0.51 -13.37 -21.37
CA GLU A 40 -1.65 -12.69 -20.74
C GLU A 40 -2.71 -12.29 -21.79
N ASP A 41 -3.69 -13.16 -22.02
CA ASP A 41 -4.87 -12.83 -22.82
C ASP A 41 -5.97 -12.24 -21.92
N PRO A 42 -6.28 -10.93 -22.02
CA PRO A 42 -7.25 -10.26 -21.15
C PRO A 42 -8.69 -10.78 -21.31
N LEU A 43 -8.98 -11.59 -22.34
CA LEU A 43 -10.27 -12.21 -22.59
C LEU A 43 -10.32 -13.69 -22.18
N SER A 44 -9.18 -14.31 -21.84
CA SER A 44 -9.10 -15.72 -21.45
C SER A 44 -8.83 -15.88 -19.95
N PRO A 45 -9.84 -16.26 -19.13
CA PRO A 45 -9.67 -16.41 -17.68
C PRO A 45 -8.74 -17.56 -17.29
N ALA A 46 -8.34 -18.42 -18.25
CA ALA A 46 -7.34 -19.46 -18.03
C ALA A 46 -5.90 -18.90 -17.89
N THR A 47 -5.68 -17.64 -18.29
CA THR A 47 -4.38 -16.95 -18.15
C THR A 47 -4.23 -16.19 -16.83
N PHE A 48 -5.33 -16.01 -16.08
CA PHE A 48 -5.35 -15.18 -14.87
C PHE A 48 -4.72 -15.90 -13.68
N VAL A 49 -3.55 -15.43 -13.24
CA VAL A 49 -2.88 -15.93 -12.04
C VAL A 49 -3.38 -15.15 -10.80
N PRO A 50 -3.96 -15.81 -9.78
CA PRO A 50 -4.37 -15.11 -8.56
C PRO A 50 -3.14 -14.67 -7.75
N PRO A 51 -3.14 -13.44 -7.18
CA PRO A 51 -2.01 -12.95 -6.37
C PRO A 51 -1.95 -13.67 -5.02
N ALA A 52 -1.17 -14.75 -4.95
CA ALA A 52 -0.97 -15.55 -3.75
C ALA A 52 0.51 -15.98 -3.62
N PRO A 53 1.13 -15.89 -2.42
CA PRO A 53 0.61 -15.25 -1.20
C PRO A 53 0.49 -13.71 -1.35
N LEU A 54 -0.14 -13.04 -0.38
CA LEU A 54 -0.25 -11.58 -0.38
C LEU A 54 1.16 -10.93 -0.38
N PRO A 55 1.42 -9.93 -1.23
CA PRO A 55 2.75 -9.37 -1.38
C PRO A 55 3.17 -8.57 -0.14
N THR A 56 4.41 -8.75 0.31
CA THR A 56 5.06 -7.96 1.36
C THR A 56 5.86 -6.80 0.75
N PRO A 57 5.94 -5.61 1.40
CA PRO A 57 5.29 -5.25 2.68
C PRO A 57 3.76 -5.12 2.58
N ASN A 58 3.05 -5.65 3.59
CA ASN A 58 1.60 -5.49 3.72
C ASN A 58 1.17 -4.97 5.09
N ILE A 59 0.00 -4.34 5.13
CA ILE A 59 -0.67 -3.90 6.36
C ILE A 59 -2.01 -4.62 6.51
N VAL A 60 -2.33 -5.08 7.72
CA VAL A 60 -3.66 -5.62 8.05
C VAL A 60 -4.33 -4.73 9.09
N ILE A 61 -5.51 -4.21 8.76
CA ILE A 61 -6.34 -3.42 9.66
C ILE A 61 -7.48 -4.30 10.19
N GLU A 62 -7.35 -4.79 11.41
CA GLU A 62 -8.45 -5.48 12.11
C GLU A 62 -9.37 -4.44 12.76
N PHE A 63 -10.68 -4.59 12.60
CA PHE A 63 -11.65 -3.72 13.27
C PHE A 63 -12.94 -4.48 13.64
N CYS A 64 -13.58 -4.05 14.72
CA CYS A 64 -14.88 -4.57 15.13
C CYS A 64 -15.98 -4.07 14.19
N ASP A 65 -16.55 -4.99 13.40
CA ASP A 65 -17.58 -4.70 12.40
C ASP A 65 -18.88 -4.20 13.06
N ARG A 66 -19.28 -4.85 14.17
CA ARG A 66 -20.43 -4.44 15.00
C ARG A 66 -20.34 -3.00 15.52
N CYS A 67 -19.14 -2.42 15.60
CA CYS A 67 -18.94 -1.04 16.02
C CYS A 67 -19.07 -0.02 14.86
N ARG A 68 -19.35 -0.48 13.62
CA ARG A 68 -19.44 0.35 12.40
C ARG A 68 -18.16 1.12 12.08
N TRP A 69 -17.00 0.54 12.40
CA TRP A 69 -15.70 1.19 12.19
C TRP A 69 -15.09 0.99 10.79
N GLN A 70 -15.81 0.30 9.89
CA GLN A 70 -15.45 0.13 8.47
C GLN A 70 -14.97 1.43 7.83
N HIS A 71 -15.75 2.52 7.92
CA HIS A 71 -15.40 3.81 7.30
C HIS A 71 -14.06 4.37 7.80
N ARG A 72 -13.73 4.16 9.08
CA ARG A 72 -12.44 4.58 9.64
C ARG A 72 -11.30 3.68 9.17
N ALA A 73 -11.52 2.37 9.10
CA ALA A 73 -10.54 1.42 8.57
C ALA A 73 -10.23 1.72 7.09
N THR A 74 -11.26 1.98 6.28
CA THR A 74 -11.12 2.40 4.88
C THR A 74 -10.36 3.72 4.76
N TRP A 75 -10.75 4.77 5.49
CA TRP A 75 -10.04 6.06 5.47
C TRP A 75 -8.56 5.92 5.86
N VAL A 76 -8.25 5.17 6.91
CA VAL A 76 -6.86 4.88 7.29
C VAL A 76 -6.11 4.15 6.17
N SER A 77 -6.74 3.17 5.50
CA SER A 77 -6.07 2.49 4.38
C SER A 77 -5.77 3.42 3.19
N THR A 78 -6.71 4.29 2.80
CA THR A 78 -6.49 5.30 1.75
C THR A 78 -5.33 6.23 2.11
N GLU A 79 -5.33 6.74 3.35
CA GLU A 79 -4.29 7.63 3.86
C GLU A 79 -2.89 7.00 3.89
N LEU A 80 -2.82 5.69 4.16
CA LEU A 80 -1.56 4.94 4.13
C LEU A 80 -1.10 4.69 2.70
N MET A 81 -1.97 4.27 1.78
CA MET A 81 -1.64 4.07 0.37
C MET A 81 -1.14 5.36 -0.30
N LEU A 82 -1.77 6.50 -0.02
CA LEU A 82 -1.35 7.80 -0.54
C LEU A 82 0.00 8.27 0.03
N THR A 83 0.34 7.87 1.26
CA THR A 83 1.62 8.24 1.91
C THR A 83 2.76 7.31 1.49
N PHE A 84 2.46 6.04 1.24
CA PHE A 84 3.42 4.97 0.98
C PHE A 84 3.08 4.23 -0.32
N PRO A 85 3.25 4.88 -1.49
CA PRO A 85 3.03 4.23 -2.77
C PRO A 85 3.98 3.04 -2.97
N THR A 86 3.55 2.11 -3.82
CA THR A 86 4.35 0.98 -4.33
C THR A 86 5.75 1.45 -4.76
N PRO A 87 6.85 0.75 -4.40
CA PRO A 87 6.90 -0.56 -3.74
C PRO A 87 6.81 -0.53 -2.20
N SER A 88 6.73 0.65 -1.57
CA SER A 88 6.84 0.81 -0.10
C SER A 88 5.81 0.00 0.68
N ILE A 89 4.54 0.06 0.27
CA ILE A 89 3.48 -0.84 0.71
C ILE A 89 2.86 -1.43 -0.55
N ARG A 90 2.70 -2.76 -0.59
CA ARG A 90 2.16 -3.48 -1.76
C ARG A 90 0.71 -3.93 -1.56
N CYS A 91 0.27 -4.07 -0.32
CA CYS A 91 -1.10 -4.49 0.00
C CYS A 91 -1.56 -3.90 1.33
N ILE A 92 -2.84 -3.50 1.41
CA ILE A 92 -3.53 -3.27 2.68
C ILE A 92 -4.79 -4.13 2.71
N THR A 93 -4.93 -4.97 3.73
CA THR A 93 -6.10 -5.83 3.95
C THR A 93 -6.97 -5.25 5.07
N LEU A 94 -8.26 -5.09 4.81
CA LEU A 94 -9.26 -4.75 5.83
C LEU A 94 -9.88 -6.05 6.36
N LEU A 95 -9.72 -6.33 7.65
CA LEU A 95 -10.18 -7.57 8.28
C LEU A 95 -11.32 -7.30 9.29
N PRO A 96 -12.59 -7.38 8.88
CA PRO A 96 -13.73 -7.23 9.77
C PRO A 96 -13.78 -8.36 10.80
N GLN A 97 -14.06 -8.01 12.05
CA GLN A 97 -14.18 -8.93 13.18
C GLN A 97 -15.55 -8.77 13.84
N ASN A 98 -16.31 -9.87 13.92
CA ASN A 98 -17.72 -9.86 14.38
C ASN A 98 -17.90 -10.58 15.74
N SER A 99 -16.90 -11.33 16.22
CA SER A 99 -17.02 -12.09 17.47
C SER A 99 -17.09 -11.22 18.73
N GLU A 100 -17.55 -11.80 19.84
CA GLU A 100 -17.64 -11.07 21.11
C GLU A 100 -16.28 -10.73 21.71
N ALA A 101 -15.33 -11.67 21.66
CA ALA A 101 -13.94 -11.48 22.07
C ALA A 101 -13.20 -10.38 21.28
N THR A 102 -13.67 -10.04 20.07
CA THR A 102 -13.12 -8.97 19.23
C THR A 102 -13.87 -7.63 19.38
N GLY A 103 -14.84 -7.55 20.29
CA GLY A 103 -15.59 -6.34 20.62
C GLY A 103 -14.69 -5.12 20.87
N GLY A 104 -14.96 -4.04 20.15
CA GLY A 104 -14.23 -2.76 20.27
C GLY A 104 -12.75 -2.83 19.88
N ARG A 105 -12.34 -3.85 19.11
CA ARG A 105 -10.98 -3.96 18.55
C ARG A 105 -10.80 -2.99 17.38
N PHE A 106 -9.64 -2.34 17.34
CA PHE A 106 -9.10 -1.67 16.15
C PHE A 106 -7.58 -1.81 16.22
N ARG A 107 -6.99 -2.63 15.34
CA ARG A 107 -5.54 -2.92 15.30
C ARG A 107 -4.97 -2.68 13.91
N VAL A 108 -3.73 -2.23 13.86
CA VAL A 108 -2.96 -2.10 12.62
C VAL A 108 -1.71 -2.95 12.76
N TRP A 109 -1.58 -3.97 11.91
CA TRP A 109 -0.42 -4.85 11.80
C TRP A 109 0.40 -4.48 10.56
N LEU A 110 1.71 -4.65 10.63
CA LEU A 110 2.65 -4.51 9.51
C LEU A 110 3.44 -5.80 9.37
N THR A 111 3.48 -6.34 8.15
CA THR A 111 4.29 -7.51 7.78
C THR A 111 5.31 -7.07 6.75
N LEU A 112 6.60 -7.16 7.08
CA LEU A 112 7.71 -6.93 6.15
C LEU A 112 8.10 -8.26 5.47
N ALA A 113 9.05 -8.22 4.53
CA ALA A 113 9.60 -9.44 3.96
C ALA A 113 10.35 -10.24 5.05
N GLU A 114 10.11 -11.55 5.13
CA GLU A 114 10.78 -12.50 6.04
C GLU A 114 10.60 -12.23 7.56
N GLU A 115 9.83 -11.21 7.95
CA GLU A 115 9.52 -10.88 9.35
C GLU A 115 8.13 -11.36 9.80
N ALA A 116 7.99 -11.61 11.10
CA ALA A 116 6.70 -11.86 11.72
C ALA A 116 5.83 -10.56 11.79
N PRO A 117 4.50 -10.65 11.68
CA PRO A 117 3.62 -9.48 11.75
C PRO A 117 3.80 -8.68 13.04
N THR A 118 4.21 -7.41 12.93
CA THR A 118 4.33 -6.50 14.07
C THR A 118 3.04 -5.71 14.30
N LEU A 119 2.59 -5.63 15.55
CA LEU A 119 1.52 -4.73 15.97
C LEU A 119 2.02 -3.27 16.01
N ILE A 120 1.50 -2.42 15.13
CA ILE A 120 1.86 -0.99 15.08
C ILE A 120 0.92 -0.13 15.94
N TRP A 121 -0.34 -0.53 16.05
CA TRP A 121 -1.35 0.15 16.86
C TRP A 121 -2.40 -0.84 17.39
N ASP A 122 -2.81 -0.69 18.65
CA ASP A 122 -4.05 -1.28 19.19
C ASP A 122 -4.81 -0.22 19.98
N ARG A 123 -6.06 0.05 19.60
CA ARG A 123 -6.95 0.98 20.30
C ARG A 123 -7.08 0.72 21.80
N LYS A 124 -7.01 -0.54 22.26
CA LYS A 124 -7.12 -0.87 23.68
C LYS A 124 -5.84 -0.55 24.47
N VAL A 125 -4.68 -0.54 23.80
CA VAL A 125 -3.37 -0.25 24.40
C VAL A 125 -3.10 1.27 24.36
N GLU A 126 -3.37 1.90 23.23
CA GLU A 126 -3.09 3.33 22.98
C GLU A 126 -4.24 4.26 23.46
N GLY A 127 -5.29 3.71 24.06
CA GLY A 127 -6.44 4.46 24.58
C GLY A 127 -7.36 5.09 23.53
N GLY A 128 -7.08 4.93 22.23
CA GLY A 128 -7.81 5.64 21.17
C GLY A 128 -7.58 5.10 19.76
N PHE A 129 -8.21 5.74 18.79
CA PHE A 129 -7.91 5.48 17.38
C PHE A 129 -6.53 6.07 17.01
N PRO A 130 -5.84 5.51 15.99
CA PRO A 130 -4.58 6.07 15.55
C PRO A 130 -4.73 7.52 15.09
N GLU A 131 -3.92 8.40 15.67
CA GLU A 131 -3.60 9.66 15.04
C GLU A 131 -2.77 9.37 13.79
N LEU A 132 -3.24 9.80 12.62
CA LEU A 132 -2.58 9.47 11.35
C LEU A 132 -1.11 9.88 11.30
N LYS A 133 -0.75 11.00 11.92
CA LYS A 133 0.63 11.47 12.00
C LYS A 133 1.53 10.44 12.67
N VAL A 134 1.18 10.01 13.88
CA VAL A 134 1.90 9.01 14.67
C VAL A 134 1.89 7.65 13.96
N LEU A 135 0.77 7.25 13.37
CA LEU A 135 0.68 5.98 12.64
C LEU A 135 1.60 5.96 11.40
N LYS A 136 1.59 7.03 10.59
CA LYS A 136 2.47 7.17 9.42
C LYS A 136 3.94 7.18 9.84
N GLN A 137 4.31 7.89 10.91
CA GLN A 137 5.67 7.85 11.48
C GLN A 137 6.09 6.42 11.85
N ARG A 138 5.31 5.73 12.70
CA ARG A 138 5.62 4.35 13.15
C ARG A 138 5.77 3.35 12.00
N ILE A 139 4.95 3.48 10.95
CA ILE A 139 5.05 2.65 9.74
C ILE A 139 6.31 2.98 8.95
N ARG A 140 6.59 4.27 8.72
CA ARG A 140 7.79 4.71 8.02
C ARG A 140 9.06 4.22 8.72
N ASP A 141 9.14 4.32 10.04
CA ASP A 141 10.32 3.91 10.82
C ASP A 141 10.65 2.42 10.66
N ARG A 142 9.72 1.61 10.15
CA ARG A 142 9.90 0.20 9.78
C ARG A 142 10.09 -0.03 8.29
N VAL A 143 9.28 0.63 7.44
CA VAL A 143 9.24 0.40 5.99
C VAL A 143 10.35 1.15 5.24
N GLN A 144 10.66 2.39 5.66
CA GLN A 144 11.59 3.26 4.96
C GLN A 144 12.28 4.24 5.93
N PRO A 145 13.19 3.74 6.80
CA PRO A 145 13.89 4.57 7.78
C PRO A 145 14.63 5.72 7.09
N GLY A 146 14.54 6.93 7.67
CA GLY A 146 15.20 8.14 7.17
C GLY A 146 14.43 8.94 6.11
N LYS A 147 13.30 8.45 5.56
CA LYS A 147 12.48 9.27 4.66
C LYS A 147 11.73 10.38 5.41
N SER A 148 11.74 11.59 4.85
CA SER A 148 10.88 12.68 5.35
C SER A 148 9.44 12.50 4.90
N LEU A 149 8.51 12.56 5.85
CA LEU A 149 7.06 12.66 5.68
C LEU A 149 6.59 14.13 5.73
N GLY A 150 7.52 15.09 5.59
CA GLY A 150 7.24 16.52 5.55
C GLY A 150 6.53 17.02 6.81
N HIS A 151 5.28 17.46 6.67
CA HIS A 151 4.46 17.95 7.79
C HIS A 151 4.20 16.91 8.88
N SER A 152 4.27 15.62 8.54
CA SER A 152 4.11 14.56 9.55
C SER A 152 5.31 14.44 10.48
N ASP A 153 6.51 14.90 10.08
CA ASP A 153 7.72 14.80 10.91
C ASP A 153 8.02 16.04 11.74
N LYS A 154 7.51 17.20 11.33
CA LYS A 154 7.62 18.43 12.11
C LYS A 154 6.96 18.19 13.46
N LYS A 155 7.75 18.20 14.54
CA LYS A 155 7.18 18.36 15.89
C LYS A 155 6.41 19.68 15.88
N HIS A 156 5.17 19.67 16.38
CA HIS A 156 4.56 20.94 16.74
C HIS A 156 5.40 21.49 17.89
N GLU A 157 6.11 22.58 17.65
CA GLU A 157 6.63 23.38 18.73
C GLU A 157 5.41 23.91 19.49
N THR A 158 5.20 23.36 20.69
CA THR A 158 4.25 23.93 21.65
C THR A 158 4.74 25.33 21.96
N GLN A 159 4.06 26.34 21.43
CA GLN A 159 4.26 27.71 21.85
C GLN A 159 3.95 27.78 23.35
N ALA A 160 4.94 28.21 24.12
CA ALA A 160 4.89 28.38 25.56
C ALA A 160 4.24 29.70 25.96
#